data_AF-A0AB38W5V0-F1
#
_entry.id   AF-A0AB38W5V0-F1
#
_cell.length_a   1.000
_cell.length_b   1.000
_cell.length_c   1.000
_cell.angle_alpha   90.00
_cell.angle_beta   90.00
_cell.angle_gamma   90.00
#
_symmetry.space_group_name_H-M   'P 1'
#
loop_
_entity.id
_entity.type
_entity.pdbx_description
1 polymer ?
#
loop_
_entity_poly.entity_id
_entity_poly.type
_entity_poly.pdbx_seq_one_letter_code
_entity_poly.pdbx_strand_id
1 'polypeptide(L)'
;MAIAGAALKGAGRIIVVDSRPDIVEIAKAYGATDYIDFKKVSVVDKILKWTNNEGMEKVLISGGGSTILETAIKVLRPGGKIGNVNYFGAGEFLTIPRVEWGVGMAHKAIHGGLMLGGRLRLEKLARLIMTKKLDPSKMITHRFKGFEHIEEALFLMKDKPKDLIKSVVIF
;
A
#
# COMPACT_ATOMS: atom_id res chain seq x y z
N MET A 1 0.52 2.74 -5.33
CA MET A 1 -0.16 4.07 -5.33
C MET A 1 -0.23 4.71 -3.95
N ALA A 2 -0.41 3.97 -2.84
CA ALA A 2 -0.45 4.55 -1.49
C ALA A 2 0.77 5.44 -1.17
N ILE A 3 1.97 5.01 -1.59
CA ILE A 3 3.23 5.76 -1.50
C ILE A 3 3.10 7.17 -2.13
N ALA A 4 2.72 7.23 -3.41
CA ALA A 4 2.53 8.50 -4.11
C ALA A 4 1.44 9.36 -3.44
N GLY A 5 0.37 8.75 -2.95
CA GLY A 5 -0.67 9.44 -2.19
C GLY A 5 -0.17 10.06 -0.90
N ALA A 6 0.70 9.38 -0.17
CA ALA A 6 1.35 9.90 1.04
C ALA A 6 2.31 11.05 0.72
N ALA A 7 3.13 10.91 -0.33
CA ALA A 7 4.02 11.98 -0.80
C ALA A 7 3.24 13.24 -1.22
N LEU A 8 2.15 13.07 -1.98
CA LEU A 8 1.24 14.17 -2.38
C LEU A 8 0.53 14.83 -1.19
N LYS A 9 0.49 14.17 -0.03
CA LYS A 9 -0.03 14.71 1.23
C LYS A 9 1.06 15.30 2.13
N GLY A 10 2.32 15.35 1.66
CA GLY A 10 3.44 15.96 2.37
C GLY A 10 4.09 15.05 3.41
N ALA A 11 3.97 13.73 3.30
CA ALA A 11 4.72 12.82 4.16
C ALA A 11 6.23 12.96 3.93
N GLY A 12 7.00 13.11 5.00
CA GLY A 12 8.47 13.21 4.94
C GLY A 12 9.13 11.85 4.77
N ARG A 13 9.07 11.00 5.81
CA ARG A 13 9.58 9.62 5.75
C ARG A 13 8.48 8.66 5.33
N ILE A 14 8.74 7.85 4.31
CA ILE A 14 7.80 6.85 3.78
C ILE A 14 8.49 5.49 3.74
N ILE A 15 8.12 4.62 4.68
CA ILE A 15 8.64 3.26 4.79
C ILE A 15 7.75 2.31 4.01
N VAL A 16 8.32 1.56 3.07
CA VAL A 16 7.62 0.54 2.30
C VAL A 16 8.00 -0.84 2.79
N VAL A 17 7.00 -1.68 3.02
CA VAL A 17 7.16 -3.07 3.45
C VAL A 17 6.70 -3.98 2.31
N ASP A 18 7.63 -4.66 1.67
CA ASP A 18 7.38 -5.64 0.61
C ASP A 18 8.57 -6.60 0.51
N SER A 19 8.44 -7.75 -0.16
CA SER A 19 9.55 -8.70 -0.34
C SER A 19 10.11 -8.72 -1.76
N ARG A 20 9.46 -8.05 -2.70
CA ARG A 20 9.87 -8.04 -4.11
C ARG A 20 10.89 -6.93 -4.37
N PRO A 21 12.10 -7.27 -4.85
CA PRO A 21 13.12 -6.27 -5.17
C PRO A 21 12.68 -5.36 -6.34
N ASP A 22 11.94 -5.90 -7.30
CA ASP A 22 11.57 -5.20 -8.54
C ASP A 22 10.62 -4.00 -8.27
N ILE A 23 9.95 -3.98 -7.12
CA ILE A 23 9.07 -2.86 -6.75
C ILE A 23 9.82 -1.72 -6.06
N VAL A 24 11.07 -1.93 -5.64
CA VAL A 24 11.83 -0.96 -4.84
C VAL A 24 12.07 0.32 -5.64
N GLU A 25 12.53 0.19 -6.90
CA GLU A 25 12.80 1.34 -7.74
C GLU A 25 11.53 2.12 -8.08
N ILE A 26 10.41 1.42 -8.29
CA ILE A 26 9.11 2.06 -8.51
C ILE A 26 8.60 2.73 -7.23
N ALA A 27 8.78 2.10 -6.07
CA ALA A 27 8.43 2.69 -4.78
C ALA A 27 9.21 3.99 -4.52
N LYS A 28 10.53 3.99 -4.78
CA LYS A 28 11.37 5.19 -4.70
C LYS A 28 10.89 6.28 -5.66
N ALA A 29 10.57 5.92 -6.91
CA ALA A 29 10.02 6.86 -7.89
C ALA A 29 8.68 7.50 -7.46
N TYR A 30 7.94 6.85 -6.54
CA TYR A 30 6.72 7.39 -5.95
C TYR A 30 6.91 8.06 -4.58
N GLY A 31 8.15 8.19 -4.09
CA GLY A 31 8.48 8.92 -2.87
C GLY A 31 8.83 8.06 -1.65
N ALA A 32 9.00 6.74 -1.81
CA ALA A 32 9.49 5.91 -0.70
C ALA A 32 10.91 6.33 -0.31
N THR A 33 11.16 6.46 1.00
CA THR A 33 12.48 6.81 1.56
C THR A 33 13.20 5.59 2.10
N ASP A 34 12.46 4.61 2.61
CA ASP A 34 13.00 3.42 3.25
C ASP A 34 12.26 2.18 2.78
N TYR A 35 12.93 1.02 2.84
CA TYR A 35 12.36 -0.26 2.43
C TYR A 35 12.66 -1.37 3.44
N ILE A 36 11.67 -2.24 3.67
CA ILE A 36 11.76 -3.39 4.55
C ILE A 36 11.30 -4.64 3.82
N ASP A 37 12.22 -5.59 3.66
CA ASP A 37 11.90 -6.95 3.25
C ASP A 37 11.37 -7.76 4.44
N PHE A 38 10.06 -7.93 4.49
CA PHE A 38 9.39 -8.65 5.58
C PHE A 38 9.75 -10.13 5.66
N LYS A 39 10.39 -10.72 4.63
CA LYS A 39 10.89 -12.10 4.69
C LYS A 39 12.24 -12.22 5.37
N LYS A 40 12.98 -11.12 5.50
CA LYS A 40 14.36 -11.11 6.03
C LYS A 40 14.46 -10.61 7.46
N VAL A 41 13.54 -9.74 7.87
CA VAL A 41 13.59 -9.07 9.17
C VAL A 41 12.20 -8.86 9.75
N SER A 42 12.13 -8.76 11.08
CA SER A 42 10.92 -8.34 11.78
C SER A 42 10.58 -6.90 11.40
N VAL A 43 9.40 -6.71 10.80
CA VAL A 43 8.89 -5.40 10.38
C VAL A 43 8.70 -4.48 11.60
N VAL A 44 8.13 -5.02 12.68
CA VAL A 44 7.83 -4.26 13.90
C VAL A 44 9.11 -3.75 14.53
N ASP A 45 10.06 -4.64 14.81
CA ASP A 45 11.30 -4.29 15.51
C ASP A 45 12.13 -3.30 14.71
N LYS A 46 12.18 -3.47 13.38
CA LYS A 46 12.91 -2.57 12.50
C LYS A 46 12.30 -1.18 12.46
N ILE A 47 10.97 -1.07 12.37
CA ILE A 47 10.29 0.23 12.39
C ILE A 47 10.47 0.92 13.74
N LEU A 48 10.28 0.20 14.86
CA LEU A 48 10.47 0.75 16.20
C LEU A 48 11.91 1.23 16.41
N LYS A 49 12.91 0.44 15.97
CA LYS A 49 14.32 0.86 16.01
C LYS A 49 14.57 2.13 15.20
N TRP A 50 14.00 2.22 14.00
CA TRP A 50 14.16 3.40 13.13
C TRP A 50 13.41 4.64 13.59
N THR A 51 12.45 4.48 14.50
CA THR A 51 11.60 5.55 15.03
C THR A 51 11.84 5.79 16.51
N ASN A 52 12.96 5.31 17.08
CA ASN A 52 13.29 5.45 18.51
C ASN A 52 12.14 5.01 19.44
N ASN A 53 11.48 3.90 19.10
CA ASN A 53 10.28 3.34 19.75
C ASN A 53 9.02 4.22 19.73
N GLU A 54 9.00 5.32 18.96
CA GLU A 54 7.79 6.14 18.82
C GLU A 54 6.74 5.50 17.89
N GLY A 55 7.19 4.77 16.87
CA GLY A 55 6.33 4.22 15.81
C GLY A 55 5.91 5.27 14.76
N MET A 56 5.08 4.83 13.81
CA MET A 56 4.62 5.64 12.68
C MET A 56 3.38 6.46 13.03
N GLU A 57 3.26 7.67 12.49
CA GLU A 57 2.07 8.51 12.66
C GLU A 57 0.87 7.98 11.87
N LYS A 58 1.14 7.37 10.71
CA LYS A 58 0.17 6.86 9.77
C LYS A 58 0.65 5.53 9.21
N VAL A 59 -0.29 4.60 9.03
CA VAL A 59 -0.03 3.31 8.37
C VAL A 59 -1.07 3.12 7.28
N LEU A 60 -0.63 2.76 6.08
CA LEU A 60 -1.50 2.45 4.95
C LEU A 60 -1.41 0.96 4.64
N ILE A 61 -2.54 0.26 4.72
CA ILE A 61 -2.64 -1.17 4.40
C ILE A 61 -3.14 -1.28 2.95
N SER A 62 -2.28 -1.76 2.06
CA SER A 62 -2.58 -1.96 0.63
C SER A 62 -2.24 -3.36 0.13
N GLY A 63 -2.12 -4.33 1.05
CA GLY A 63 -1.80 -5.73 0.78
C GLY A 63 -1.58 -6.49 2.09
N GLY A 64 -1.41 -7.81 2.00
CA GLY A 64 -1.24 -8.69 3.16
C GLY A 64 -2.50 -9.49 3.51
N GLY A 65 -2.35 -10.45 4.42
CA GLY A 65 -3.44 -11.27 4.95
C GLY A 65 -4.09 -10.67 6.21
N SER A 66 -4.92 -11.44 6.91
CA SER A 66 -5.65 -11.01 8.10
C SER A 66 -4.77 -10.49 9.25
N THR A 67 -3.52 -10.96 9.35
CA THR A 67 -2.56 -10.57 10.40
C THR A 67 -1.90 -9.20 10.16
N ILE A 68 -2.08 -8.58 8.98
CA ILE A 68 -1.43 -7.30 8.68
C ILE A 68 -1.94 -6.16 9.57
N LEU A 69 -3.20 -6.26 10.04
CA LEU A 69 -3.78 -5.26 10.93
C LEU A 69 -3.09 -5.25 12.30
N GLU A 70 -2.71 -6.41 12.84
CA GLU A 70 -1.96 -6.51 14.08
C GLU A 70 -0.59 -5.83 13.94
N THR A 71 0.11 -6.11 12.84
CA THR A 71 1.40 -5.47 12.53
C THR A 71 1.24 -3.95 12.45
N ALA A 72 0.20 -3.47 11.75
CA ALA A 72 -0.11 -2.05 11.63
C ALA A 72 -0.35 -1.40 13.00
N ILE A 73 -1.08 -2.06 13.90
CA ILE A 73 -1.35 -1.54 15.26
C ILE A 73 -0.08 -1.49 16.10
N LYS A 74 0.78 -2.51 16.00
CA LYS A 74 2.06 -2.57 16.73
C LYS A 74 3.03 -1.47 16.34
N VAL A 75 3.06 -1.09 15.06
CA VAL A 75 3.96 -0.03 14.57
C VAL A 75 3.34 1.36 14.58
N LEU A 76 2.03 1.50 14.79
CA LEU A 76 1.37 2.80 14.88
C LEU A 76 1.58 3.41 16.27
N ARG A 77 1.93 4.69 16.32
CA ARG A 77 1.98 5.43 17.58
C ARG A 77 0.57 5.71 18.16
N PRO A 78 0.43 5.95 19.48
CA PRO A 78 -0.82 6.45 20.05
C PRO A 78 -1.31 7.73 19.36
N GLY A 79 -2.62 7.85 19.11
CA GLY A 79 -3.21 8.95 18.33
C GLY A 79 -3.00 8.86 16.80
N GLY A 80 -2.29 7.83 16.33
CA GLY A 80 -2.07 7.59 14.91
C GLY A 80 -3.32 7.10 14.17
N LYS A 81 -3.23 7.02 12.84
CA LYS A 81 -4.32 6.51 11.99
C LYS A 81 -3.87 5.42 11.03
N ILE A 82 -4.64 4.35 10.95
CA ILE A 82 -4.51 3.28 9.97
C ILE A 82 -5.55 3.50 8.87
N GLY A 83 -5.11 3.47 7.61
CA GLY A 83 -5.97 3.49 6.43
C GLY A 83 -5.84 2.21 5.63
N ASN A 84 -6.89 1.38 5.62
CA ASN A 84 -6.96 0.16 4.84
C ASN A 84 -7.72 0.39 3.52
N VAL A 85 -7.07 0.01 2.42
CA VAL A 85 -7.67 -0.13 1.09
C VAL A 85 -7.45 -1.53 0.52
N ASN A 86 -6.89 -2.45 1.31
CA ASN A 86 -6.78 -3.85 0.92
C ASN A 86 -8.15 -4.54 0.98
N TYR A 87 -8.36 -5.46 0.05
CA TYR A 87 -9.50 -6.36 0.05
C TYR A 87 -9.09 -7.67 0.74
N PHE A 88 -9.67 -7.94 1.90
CA PHE A 88 -9.44 -9.19 2.64
C PHE A 88 -10.36 -10.28 2.08
N GLY A 89 -9.82 -11.13 1.21
CA GLY A 89 -10.61 -12.15 0.50
C GLY A 89 -10.83 -13.48 1.24
N ALA A 90 -10.25 -13.64 2.43
CA ALA A 90 -10.37 -14.85 3.24
C ALA A 90 -10.17 -14.54 4.73
N GLY A 91 -10.63 -15.46 5.58
CA GLY A 91 -10.58 -15.35 7.04
C GLY A 91 -11.90 -14.85 7.64
N GLU A 92 -12.16 -15.26 8.88
CA GLU A 92 -13.38 -14.89 9.61
C GLU A 92 -13.25 -13.54 10.32
N PHE A 93 -12.05 -13.24 10.86
CA PHE A 93 -11.79 -12.05 11.66
C PHE A 93 -10.54 -11.29 11.21
N LEU A 94 -10.58 -9.98 11.45
CA LEU A 94 -9.40 -9.14 11.51
C LEU A 94 -9.09 -8.86 12.98
N THR A 95 -7.95 -9.37 13.46
CA THR A 95 -7.62 -9.32 14.88
C THR A 95 -6.98 -7.98 15.26
N ILE A 96 -7.42 -7.44 16.40
CA ILE A 96 -6.87 -6.21 17.00
C ILE A 96 -6.19 -6.63 18.31
N PRO A 97 -4.87 -6.45 18.45
CA PRO A 97 -4.16 -6.86 19.64
C PRO A 97 -4.45 -5.89 20.79
N ARG A 98 -5.08 -6.39 21.86
CA ARG A 98 -5.63 -5.60 22.97
C ARG A 98 -4.58 -4.69 23.64
N VAL A 99 -3.39 -5.23 23.91
CA VAL A 99 -2.33 -4.51 24.65
C VAL A 99 -1.79 -3.36 23.81
N GLU A 100 -1.47 -3.63 22.55
CA GLU A 100 -0.87 -2.66 21.64
C GLU A 100 -1.90 -1.66 21.08
N TRP A 101 -3.19 -1.96 21.16
CA TRP A 101 -4.27 -0.98 20.98
C TRP A 101 -4.52 -0.13 22.25
N GLY A 102 -3.64 -0.27 23.26
CA GLY A 102 -3.69 0.43 24.54
C GLY A 102 -5.00 0.18 25.26
N VAL A 103 -5.41 -1.08 25.31
CA VAL A 103 -6.64 -1.55 25.95
C VAL A 103 -7.91 -0.82 25.47
N GLY A 104 -7.90 -0.33 24.23
CA GLY A 104 -9.00 0.42 23.62
C GLY A 104 -8.90 1.94 23.75
N MET A 105 -7.84 2.46 24.37
CA MET A 105 -7.70 3.88 24.73
C MET A 105 -6.52 4.57 24.04
N ALA A 106 -5.73 3.88 23.22
CA ALA A 106 -4.55 4.47 22.57
C ALA A 106 -4.87 5.48 21.44
N HIS A 107 -6.15 5.77 21.18
CA HIS A 107 -6.58 6.66 20.08
C HIS A 107 -6.00 6.25 18.70
N LYS A 108 -5.74 4.96 18.51
CA LYS A 108 -5.30 4.40 17.23
C LYS A 108 -6.52 4.17 16.36
N ALA A 109 -6.83 5.13 15.49
CA ALA A 109 -8.00 5.07 14.64
C ALA A 109 -7.78 4.11 13.47
N ILE A 110 -8.75 3.22 13.24
CA ILE A 110 -8.71 2.23 12.15
C ILE A 110 -9.80 2.62 11.15
N HIS A 111 -9.40 2.86 9.89
CA HIS A 111 -10.31 3.17 8.79
C HIS A 111 -10.16 2.12 7.69
N GLY A 112 -11.28 1.60 7.20
CA GLY A 112 -11.36 0.80 5.98
C GLY A 112 -12.31 1.48 5.01
N GLY A 113 -11.95 1.57 3.73
CA GLY A 113 -12.80 2.24 2.75
C GLY A 113 -12.53 1.81 1.33
N LEU A 114 -13.61 1.65 0.55
CA LEU A 114 -13.55 1.44 -0.88
C LEU A 114 -13.10 2.73 -1.59
N MET A 115 -12.44 2.58 -2.74
CA MET A 115 -12.08 3.72 -3.58
C MET A 115 -13.33 4.46 -4.07
N LEU A 116 -13.33 5.77 -3.91
CA LEU A 116 -14.39 6.64 -4.44
C LEU A 116 -14.37 6.64 -5.96
N GLY A 117 -15.54 6.52 -6.57
CA GLY A 117 -15.76 6.66 -8.01
C GLY A 117 -16.30 8.03 -8.40
N GLY A 118 -16.98 8.07 -9.55
CA GLY A 118 -17.67 9.25 -10.06
C GLY A 118 -16.79 10.25 -10.81
N ARG A 119 -17.43 11.04 -11.68
CA ARG A 119 -16.78 11.99 -12.59
C ARG A 119 -15.82 12.93 -11.88
N LEU A 120 -16.27 13.61 -10.82
CA LEU A 120 -15.46 14.60 -10.11
C LEU A 120 -14.16 14.01 -9.54
N ARG A 121 -14.20 12.76 -9.05
CA ARG A 121 -13.02 12.09 -8.52
C ARG A 121 -12.03 11.78 -9.64
N LEU A 122 -12.52 11.26 -10.76
CA LEU A 122 -11.71 10.96 -11.94
C LEU A 122 -11.06 12.23 -12.51
N GLU A 123 -11.81 13.34 -12.65
CA GLU A 123 -11.27 14.62 -13.11
C GLU A 123 -10.14 15.14 -12.21
N LYS A 124 -10.31 15.04 -10.88
CA LYS A 124 -9.26 15.44 -9.93
C LYS A 124 -8.00 14.60 -10.05
N LEU A 125 -8.12 13.29 -10.26
CA LEU A 125 -6.97 12.41 -10.47
C LEU A 125 -6.31 12.64 -11.82
N ALA A 126 -7.09 12.81 -12.89
CA ALA A 126 -6.58 13.14 -14.22
C ALA A 126 -5.78 14.44 -14.21
N ARG A 127 -6.23 15.47 -13.48
CA ARG A 127 -5.47 16.72 -13.31
C ARG A 127 -4.09 16.51 -12.68
N LEU A 128 -3.92 15.57 -11.74
CA LEU A 128 -2.60 15.24 -11.18
C LEU A 128 -1.66 14.68 -12.25
N ILE A 129 -2.20 13.89 -13.17
CA ILE A 129 -1.44 13.32 -14.30
C ILE A 129 -1.08 14.42 -15.29
N MET A 130 -2.07 15.21 -15.73
CA MET A 130 -1.88 16.29 -16.70
C MET A 130 -0.88 17.36 -16.20
N THR A 131 -0.87 17.63 -14.89
CA THR A 131 0.07 18.58 -14.27
C THR A 131 1.40 17.94 -13.87
N LYS A 132 1.67 16.70 -14.31
CA LYS A 132 2.91 15.94 -14.05
C LYS A 132 3.22 15.72 -12.55
N LYS A 133 2.23 15.87 -11.67
CA LYS A 133 2.35 15.58 -10.23
C LYS A 133 2.26 14.09 -9.92
N LEU A 134 1.73 13.30 -10.84
CA LEU A 134 1.62 11.84 -10.73
C LEU A 134 1.82 11.20 -12.10
N ASP A 135 2.75 10.26 -12.21
CA ASP A 135 2.91 9.44 -13.41
C ASP A 135 2.58 7.98 -13.09
N PRO A 136 1.35 7.50 -13.39
CA PRO A 136 0.96 6.12 -13.13
C PRO A 136 1.52 5.13 -14.15
N SER A 137 2.14 5.59 -15.25
CA SER A 137 2.62 4.70 -16.32
C SER A 137 3.66 3.70 -15.82
N LYS A 138 4.42 4.05 -14.76
CA LYS A 138 5.38 3.16 -14.09
C LYS A 138 4.75 1.92 -13.45
N MET A 139 3.42 1.87 -13.30
CA MET A 139 2.73 0.67 -12.82
C MET A 139 2.51 -0.38 -13.91
N ILE A 140 2.57 0.03 -15.18
CA ILE A 140 2.30 -0.83 -16.32
C ILE A 140 3.56 -1.62 -16.64
N THR A 141 3.57 -2.92 -16.34
CA THR A 141 4.71 -3.79 -16.67
C THR A 141 4.45 -4.68 -17.87
N HIS A 142 3.19 -4.98 -18.17
CA HIS A 142 2.81 -5.83 -19.29
C HIS A 142 1.79 -5.13 -20.18
N ARG A 143 2.02 -5.17 -21.50
CA ARG A 143 1.16 -4.54 -22.52
C ARG A 143 0.79 -5.60 -23.55
N PHE A 144 -0.51 -5.76 -23.75
CA PHE A 144 -1.09 -6.62 -24.77
C PHE A 144 -1.81 -5.76 -25.80
N LYS A 145 -1.95 -6.26 -27.03
CA LYS A 145 -2.66 -5.57 -28.11
C LYS A 145 -3.68 -6.52 -28.72
N GLY A 146 -4.94 -6.13 -28.77
CA GLY A 146 -6.05 -6.96 -29.28
C GLY A 146 -6.92 -7.54 -28.17
N PHE A 147 -8.21 -7.74 -28.48
CA PHE A 147 -9.23 -8.15 -27.52
C PHE A 147 -9.08 -9.60 -27.04
N GLU A 148 -8.50 -10.44 -27.89
CA GLU A 148 -8.15 -11.83 -27.62
C GLU A 148 -7.23 -12.01 -26.40
N HIS A 149 -6.46 -10.99 -26.03
CA HIS A 149 -5.52 -11.06 -24.91
C HIS A 149 -6.11 -10.69 -23.53
N ILE A 150 -7.42 -10.40 -23.44
CA ILE A 150 -8.06 -10.08 -22.15
C ILE A 150 -7.91 -11.24 -21.15
N GLU A 151 -8.12 -12.46 -21.60
CA GLU A 151 -8.04 -13.66 -20.77
C GLU A 151 -6.61 -13.87 -20.25
N GLU A 152 -5.63 -13.81 -21.15
CA GLU A 152 -4.21 -13.90 -20.81
C GLU A 152 -3.80 -12.83 -19.78
N ALA A 153 -4.20 -11.57 -20.01
CA ALA A 153 -3.90 -10.46 -19.11
C ALA A 153 -4.53 -10.63 -17.71
N LEU A 154 -5.68 -11.30 -17.61
CA LEU A 154 -6.34 -11.64 -16.35
C LEU A 154 -5.63 -12.78 -15.62
N PHE A 155 -5.30 -13.87 -16.32
CA PHE A 155 -4.59 -15.00 -15.71
C PHE A 155 -3.20 -14.62 -15.20
N LEU A 156 -2.53 -13.66 -15.86
CA LEU A 156 -1.29 -13.09 -15.35
C LEU A 156 -1.44 -12.54 -13.92
N MET A 157 -2.56 -11.88 -13.59
CA MET A 157 -2.85 -11.36 -12.25
C MET A 157 -3.14 -12.46 -11.21
N LYS A 158 -3.55 -13.65 -11.65
CA LYS A 158 -3.72 -14.83 -10.81
C LYS A 158 -2.36 -15.47 -10.48
N ASP A 159 -1.54 -15.68 -11.51
CA ASP A 159 -0.28 -16.42 -11.40
C ASP A 159 0.85 -15.60 -10.77
N LYS A 160 0.80 -14.26 -10.93
CA LYS A 160 1.68 -13.27 -10.29
C LYS A 160 3.18 -13.57 -10.46
N PRO A 161 3.71 -13.56 -11.69
CA PRO A 161 5.16 -13.59 -11.91
C PRO A 161 5.83 -12.38 -11.24
N LYS A 162 7.14 -12.50 -10.97
CA LYS A 162 7.88 -11.58 -10.09
C LYS A 162 7.88 -10.12 -10.58
N ASP A 163 7.95 -9.94 -11.89
CA ASP A 163 7.99 -8.66 -12.60
C ASP A 163 6.59 -8.05 -12.85
N LEU A 164 5.51 -8.77 -12.54
CA LEU A 164 4.16 -8.24 -12.70
C LEU A 164 3.85 -7.15 -11.68
N ILE A 165 3.35 -6.01 -12.14
CA ILE A 165 2.68 -5.01 -11.30
C ILE A 165 1.26 -4.80 -11.82
N LYS A 166 1.13 -4.46 -13.10
CA LYS A 166 -0.16 -4.32 -13.77
C LYS A 166 -0.03 -4.61 -15.26
N SER A 167 -0.97 -5.39 -15.79
CA SER A 167 -1.20 -5.58 -17.22
C SER A 167 -2.20 -4.56 -17.77
N VAL A 168 -2.01 -4.19 -19.04
CA VAL A 168 -2.98 -3.40 -19.82
C VAL A 168 -3.18 -4.04 -21.19
N VAL A 169 -4.41 -4.01 -21.69
CA VAL A 169 -4.76 -4.44 -23.05
C VAL A 169 -5.15 -3.19 -23.84
N ILE A 170 -4.52 -3.00 -25.00
CA ILE A 170 -4.75 -1.88 -25.91
C ILE A 170 -5.55 -2.41 -27.10
N PHE A 171 -6.66 -1.76 -27.41
CA PHE A 171 -7.54 -2.08 -28.53
C PHE A 171 -7.24 -1.17 -29.71
#